data_AF-A0A962KSH4-F1
#
_entry.id   AF-A0A962KSH4-F1
#
_cell.length_a   1.000
_cell.length_b   1.000
_cell.length_c   1.000
_cell.angle_alpha   90.00
_cell.angle_beta   90.00
_cell.angle_gamma   90.00
#
_symmetry.space_group_name_H-M   'P 1'
#
loop_
_entity.id
_entity.type
_entity.pdbx_description
1 polymer ?
#
loop_
_entity_poly.entity_id
_entity_poly.type
_entity_poly.pdbx_seq_one_letter_code
_entity_poly.pdbx_strand_id
1 'polypeptide(L)'
;MLKSTFEWRERAPLHFLARAENAKFCAYTLFHITEETRQNLKNEARYCGTTDIGLYEGYLREACLSVELILKAIIALRIEIENSDFGIPKNHIIPKLWAEAKLPKLDKPDQLRLRIFQEILEWSGRYATPKTEEKFLKDLEETRPPPVNPDGDHKMYEPISLGWEHYDRIYCIAQRHFNEMQLQKGYF
;
A
#
# COMPACT_ATOMS: atom_id res chain seq x y z
N MET A 1 18.22 -29.30 4.39
CA MET A 1 18.12 -29.06 2.93
C MET A 1 18.55 -27.62 2.68
N LEU A 2 19.57 -27.38 1.86
CA LEU A 2 20.05 -26.01 1.58
C LEU A 2 18.98 -25.27 0.75
N LYS A 3 18.47 -24.15 1.26
CA LYS A 3 17.55 -23.27 0.52
C LYS A 3 18.30 -22.66 -0.67
N SER A 4 17.63 -22.59 -1.82
CA SER A 4 18.14 -21.91 -3.01
C SER A 4 18.28 -20.40 -2.78
N THR A 5 19.16 -19.74 -3.53
CA THR A 5 19.34 -18.28 -3.46
C THR A 5 18.04 -17.51 -3.71
N PHE A 6 17.13 -18.05 -4.52
CA PHE A 6 15.82 -17.46 -4.77
C PHE A 6 14.93 -17.51 -3.52
N GLU A 7 14.89 -18.63 -2.82
CA GLU A 7 14.14 -18.77 -1.56
C GLU A 7 14.69 -17.86 -0.45
N TRP A 8 16.01 -17.61 -0.44
CA TRP A 8 16.61 -16.63 0.46
C TRP A 8 16.19 -15.20 0.13
N ARG A 9 16.17 -14.82 -1.15
CA ARG A 9 15.74 -13.48 -1.58
C ARG A 9 14.26 -13.23 -1.33
N GLU A 10 13.42 -14.24 -1.51
CA GLU A 10 11.99 -14.16 -1.18
C GLU A 10 11.74 -13.98 0.32
N ARG A 11 12.74 -14.18 1.18
CA ARG A 11 12.63 -14.03 2.63
C ARG A 11 13.46 -12.88 3.18
N ALA A 12 14.21 -12.17 2.33
CA ALA A 12 15.14 -11.12 2.77
C ALA A 12 14.39 -9.82 3.12
N PRO A 13 14.32 -9.40 4.39
CA PRO A 13 13.53 -8.22 4.77
C PRO A 13 14.01 -6.94 4.09
N LEU A 14 15.33 -6.78 4.00
CA LEU A 14 15.97 -5.64 3.36
C LEU A 14 15.67 -5.54 1.85
N HIS A 15 15.38 -6.67 1.19
CA HIS A 15 14.97 -6.66 -0.21
C HIS A 15 13.61 -5.98 -0.41
N PHE A 16 12.65 -6.31 0.45
CA PHE A 16 11.33 -5.68 0.43
C PHE A 16 11.40 -4.22 0.86
N LEU A 17 12.18 -3.90 1.91
CA LEU A 17 12.39 -2.53 2.36
C LEU A 17 12.96 -1.64 1.24
N ALA A 18 14.04 -2.06 0.58
CA ALA A 18 14.65 -1.28 -0.49
C ALA A 18 13.66 -0.99 -1.64
N ARG A 19 12.80 -1.97 -1.97
CA ARG A 19 11.74 -1.77 -2.96
C ARG A 19 10.62 -0.85 -2.46
N ALA A 20 10.27 -0.94 -1.18
CA ALA A 20 9.28 -0.06 -0.56
C ALA A 20 9.74 1.39 -0.61
N GLU A 21 10.99 1.66 -0.23
CA GLU A 21 11.60 3.00 -0.27
C GLU A 21 11.68 3.56 -1.70
N ASN A 22 12.05 2.74 -2.68
CA ASN A 22 12.04 3.16 -4.09
C ASN A 22 10.64 3.54 -4.56
N ALA A 23 9.62 2.73 -4.23
CA ALA A 23 8.23 3.02 -4.58
C ALA A 23 7.72 4.29 -3.86
N LYS A 24 8.07 4.49 -2.59
CA LYS A 24 7.78 5.71 -1.83
C LYS A 24 8.41 6.94 -2.48
N PHE A 25 9.66 6.85 -2.91
CA PHE A 25 10.36 7.95 -3.59
C PHE A 25 9.72 8.31 -4.94
N CYS A 26 9.32 7.30 -5.72
CA CYS A 26 8.55 7.52 -6.95
C CYS A 26 7.21 8.21 -6.65
N ALA A 27 6.46 7.73 -5.66
CA ALA A 27 5.21 8.33 -5.24
C ALA A 27 5.40 9.80 -4.81
N TYR A 28 6.44 10.09 -4.04
CA TYR A 28 6.78 11.46 -3.61
C TYR A 28 7.00 12.38 -4.80
N THR A 29 7.82 11.93 -5.75
CA THR A 29 8.18 12.70 -6.94
C THR A 29 6.96 12.98 -7.83
N LEU A 30 6.08 11.99 -8.00
CA LEU A 30 4.84 12.14 -8.79
C LEU A 30 3.84 13.09 -8.11
N PHE A 31 3.73 13.03 -6.78
CA PHE A 31 2.80 13.88 -6.03
C PHE A 31 3.26 15.35 -5.99
N HIS A 32 4.57 15.58 -5.84
CA HIS A 32 5.16 16.93 -5.67
C HIS A 32 5.71 17.51 -6.97
N ILE A 33 5.32 16.95 -8.11
CA ILE A 33 5.74 17.47 -9.41
C ILE A 33 5.31 18.94 -9.56
N THR A 34 6.24 19.78 -10.00
CA THR A 34 5.97 21.22 -10.14
C THR A 34 4.99 21.48 -11.27
N GLU A 35 4.27 22.60 -11.20
CA GLU A 35 3.36 22.99 -12.27
C GLU A 35 4.08 23.18 -13.61
N GLU A 36 5.28 23.76 -13.59
CA GLU A 36 6.12 23.90 -14.78
C GLU A 36 6.42 22.54 -15.41
N THR A 37 6.85 21.57 -14.59
CA THR A 37 7.12 20.21 -15.06
C THR A 37 5.85 19.54 -15.60
N ARG A 38 4.68 19.74 -14.97
CA ARG A 38 3.40 19.22 -15.47
C ARG A 38 3.07 19.76 -16.86
N GLN A 39 3.22 21.07 -17.07
CA GLN A 39 2.97 21.68 -18.38
C GLN A 39 3.96 21.18 -19.44
N ASN A 40 5.24 21.02 -19.09
CA ASN A 40 6.24 20.46 -20.00
C ASN A 40 5.89 19.02 -20.40
N LEU A 41 5.55 18.16 -19.43
CA LEU A 41 5.12 16.78 -19.71
C LEU A 41 3.88 16.71 -20.58
N LYS A 42 2.91 17.59 -20.37
CA LYS A 42 1.69 17.67 -21.20
C LYS A 42 2.03 17.97 -22.66
N ASN A 43 3.00 18.86 -22.90
CA ASN A 43 3.44 19.24 -24.24
C ASN A 43 4.28 18.13 -24.91
N GLU A 44 5.11 17.43 -24.13
CA GLU A 44 6.02 16.37 -24.62
C GLU A 44 5.32 15.04 -24.88
N ALA A 45 4.45 14.59 -23.96
CA ALA A 45 3.89 13.24 -23.98
C ALA A 45 2.97 12.97 -25.18
N ARG A 46 2.53 14.02 -25.91
CA ARG A 46 1.54 13.96 -27.00
C ARG A 46 0.33 13.09 -26.65
N TYR A 47 0.05 12.99 -25.35
CA TYR A 47 -0.95 12.11 -24.79
C TYR A 47 -2.31 12.79 -24.91
N CYS A 48 -3.28 12.11 -25.50
CA CYS A 48 -4.62 12.67 -25.73
C CYS A 48 -5.50 12.70 -24.47
N GLY A 49 -4.98 12.29 -23.31
CA GLY A 49 -5.68 12.33 -22.02
C GLY A 49 -5.19 13.42 -21.08
N THR A 50 -5.76 13.51 -19.89
CA THR A 50 -5.39 14.51 -18.89
C THR A 50 -4.13 14.05 -18.13
N THR A 51 -3.00 14.72 -18.36
CA THR A 51 -1.71 14.45 -17.68
C THR A 51 -1.85 14.36 -16.15
N ASP A 52 -2.71 15.20 -15.56
CA ASP A 52 -2.96 15.20 -14.11
C ASP A 52 -3.55 13.89 -13.60
N ILE A 53 -4.44 13.26 -14.38
CA ILE A 53 -5.02 11.96 -14.03
C ILE A 53 -3.92 10.89 -14.04
N GLY A 54 -3.11 10.84 -15.10
CA GLY A 54 -2.04 9.86 -15.21
C GLY A 54 -0.97 10.01 -14.13
N LEU A 55 -0.61 11.25 -13.77
CA LEU A 55 0.30 11.53 -12.66
C LEU A 55 -0.29 11.08 -11.32
N TYR A 56 -1.56 11.39 -11.07
CA TYR A 56 -2.23 11.01 -9.83
C TYR A 56 -2.42 9.50 -9.70
N GLU A 57 -2.82 8.81 -10.78
CA GLU A 57 -2.88 7.34 -10.82
C GLU A 57 -1.51 6.71 -10.61
N GLY A 58 -0.47 7.28 -11.22
CA GLY A 58 0.92 6.87 -11.01
C GLY A 58 1.33 7.01 -9.54
N TYR A 59 1.07 8.17 -8.92
CA TYR A 59 1.29 8.40 -7.51
C TYR A 59 0.58 7.33 -6.66
N LEU A 60 -0.72 7.15 -6.86
CA LEU A 60 -1.53 6.21 -6.08
C LEU A 60 -0.97 4.79 -6.20
N ARG A 61 -0.63 4.34 -7.41
CA ARG A 61 -0.07 3.01 -7.63
C ARG A 61 1.23 2.80 -6.85
N GLU A 62 2.18 3.72 -6.96
CA GLU A 62 3.48 3.58 -6.28
C GLU A 62 3.33 3.72 -4.75
N ALA A 63 2.44 4.60 -4.27
CA ALA A 63 2.11 4.75 -2.86
C ALA A 63 1.56 3.43 -2.29
N CYS A 64 0.56 2.83 -2.93
CA CYS A 64 -0.04 1.57 -2.49
C CYS A 64 0.98 0.42 -2.50
N LEU A 65 1.81 0.35 -3.55
CA LEU A 65 2.87 -0.65 -3.67
C LEU A 65 3.89 -0.53 -2.55
N SER A 66 4.29 0.70 -2.19
CA SER A 66 5.23 0.92 -1.09
C SER A 66 4.67 0.41 0.25
N VAL A 67 3.36 0.61 0.53
CA VAL A 67 2.69 0.08 1.73
C VAL A 67 2.70 -1.45 1.73
N GLU A 68 2.34 -2.10 0.63
CA GLU A 68 2.40 -3.56 0.55
C GLU A 68 3.82 -4.10 0.82
N LEU A 69 4.83 -3.45 0.24
CA LEU A 69 6.21 -3.89 0.35
C LEU A 69 6.78 -3.71 1.75
N ILE A 70 6.52 -2.59 2.44
CA ILE A 70 6.97 -2.42 3.84
C ILE A 70 6.28 -3.43 4.77
N LEU A 71 5.01 -3.76 4.53
CA LEU A 71 4.32 -4.83 5.29
C LEU A 71 4.97 -6.19 5.06
N LYS A 72 5.33 -6.52 3.82
CA LYS A 72 6.09 -7.75 3.52
C LYS A 72 7.48 -7.74 4.14
N ALA A 73 8.15 -6.58 4.21
CA ALA A 73 9.43 -6.43 4.90
C ALA A 73 9.31 -6.75 6.40
N ILE A 74 8.26 -6.22 7.07
CA ILE A 74 7.97 -6.50 8.49
C ILE A 74 7.72 -8.00 8.70
N ILE A 75 6.87 -8.61 7.88
CA ILE A 75 6.55 -10.04 7.98
C ILE A 75 7.80 -10.89 7.75
N ALA A 76 8.63 -10.54 6.76
CA ALA A 76 9.91 -11.20 6.50
C ALA A 76 10.85 -11.12 7.71
N LEU A 77 11.00 -9.92 8.28
CA LEU A 77 11.87 -9.70 9.44
C LEU A 77 11.38 -10.51 10.64
N ARG A 78 10.06 -10.59 10.81
CA ARG A 78 9.49 -11.40 11.89
C ARG A 78 9.73 -12.88 11.69
N ILE A 79 9.53 -13.41 10.48
CA ILE A 79 9.86 -14.80 10.13
C ILE A 79 11.33 -15.08 10.45
N GLU A 80 12.21 -14.13 10.15
CA GLU A 80 13.65 -14.25 10.43
C GLU A 80 13.96 -14.24 11.93
N ILE A 81 13.33 -13.35 12.72
CA ILE A 81 13.49 -13.29 14.19
C ILE A 81 12.93 -14.55 14.86
N GLU A 82 11.73 -14.97 14.47
CA GLU A 82 11.02 -16.12 15.05
C GLU A 82 11.59 -17.47 14.52
N ASN A 83 12.57 -17.45 13.61
CA ASN A 83 13.09 -18.62 12.89
C ASN A 83 11.97 -19.51 12.32
N SER A 84 10.96 -18.87 11.73
CA SER A 84 9.76 -19.55 11.27
C SER A 84 9.95 -20.18 9.89
N ASP A 85 9.32 -21.35 9.68
CA ASP A 85 9.26 -21.98 8.36
C ASP A 85 8.22 -21.36 7.44
N PHE A 86 7.29 -20.56 7.99
CA PHE A 86 6.28 -19.86 7.20
C PHE A 86 6.94 -18.97 6.13
N GLY A 87 6.38 -19.00 4.92
CA GLY A 87 6.81 -18.12 3.83
C GLY A 87 6.16 -16.74 3.94
N ILE A 88 6.71 -15.77 3.22
CA ILE A 88 6.03 -14.48 3.07
C ILE A 88 4.69 -14.72 2.35
N PRO A 89 3.58 -14.13 2.83
CA PRO A 89 2.29 -14.24 2.18
C PRO A 89 2.36 -13.81 0.72
N LYS A 90 1.89 -14.70 -0.17
CA LYS A 90 1.76 -14.42 -1.60
C LYS A 90 0.51 -13.61 -1.95
N ASN A 91 -0.39 -13.41 -0.99
CA ASN A 91 -1.56 -12.56 -1.20
C ASN A 91 -1.14 -11.08 -1.18
N HIS A 92 -1.91 -10.26 -1.88
CA HIS A 92 -1.70 -8.81 -1.98
C HIS A 92 -2.78 -8.02 -1.23
N ILE A 93 -3.44 -8.69 -0.26
CA ILE A 93 -4.57 -8.14 0.47
C ILE A 93 -4.00 -7.26 1.59
N ILE A 94 -3.82 -5.96 1.31
CA ILE A 94 -3.13 -5.02 2.21
C ILE A 94 -3.68 -5.03 3.66
N PRO A 95 -5.01 -5.00 3.91
CA PRO A 95 -5.53 -5.07 5.28
C PRO A 95 -5.15 -6.37 6.00
N LYS A 96 -5.08 -7.49 5.26
CA LYS A 96 -4.65 -8.78 5.79
C LYS A 96 -3.16 -8.76 6.11
N LEU A 97 -2.34 -8.20 5.22
CA LEU A 97 -0.91 -8.02 5.45
C LEU A 97 -0.65 -7.13 6.67
N TRP A 98 -1.47 -6.09 6.90
CA TRP A 98 -1.36 -5.23 8.09
C TRP A 98 -1.58 -6.02 9.39
N ALA A 99 -2.65 -6.82 9.44
CA ALA A 99 -2.94 -7.68 10.57
C ALA A 99 -1.88 -8.78 10.75
N GLU A 100 -1.47 -9.43 9.65
CA GLU A 100 -0.41 -10.43 9.65
C GLU A 100 0.94 -9.82 10.04
N ALA A 101 1.20 -8.53 9.79
CA ALA A 101 2.38 -7.81 10.25
C ALA A 101 2.37 -7.51 11.76
N LYS A 102 1.28 -7.82 12.48
CA LYS A 102 1.09 -7.52 13.93
C LYS A 102 1.20 -6.01 14.24
N LEU A 103 0.83 -5.16 13.27
CA LEU A 103 0.82 -3.71 13.45
C LEU A 103 -0.36 -3.24 14.33
N PRO A 104 -0.27 -2.06 14.95
CA PRO A 104 -1.36 -1.50 15.74
C PRO A 104 -2.63 -1.33 14.91
N LYS A 105 -3.78 -1.46 15.57
CA LYS A 105 -5.08 -1.26 14.92
C LYS A 105 -5.23 0.21 14.53
N LEU A 106 -5.45 0.46 13.25
CA LEU A 106 -5.71 1.78 12.71
C LEU A 106 -7.12 2.28 13.07
N ASP A 107 -7.35 3.58 12.95
CA ASP A 107 -8.70 4.14 13.01
C ASP A 107 -9.53 3.71 11.77
N LYS A 108 -10.85 3.93 11.81
CA LYS A 108 -11.74 3.52 10.69
C LYS A 108 -11.33 4.18 9.35
N PRO A 109 -11.01 5.49 9.30
CA PRO A 109 -10.56 6.11 8.06
C PRO A 109 -9.30 5.45 7.49
N ASP A 110 -8.26 5.18 8.29
CA ASP A 110 -7.04 4.59 7.75
C ASP A 110 -7.23 3.10 7.41
N GLN A 111 -8.14 2.37 8.09
CA GLN A 111 -8.56 1.04 7.65
C GLN A 111 -9.24 1.06 6.27
N LEU A 112 -10.11 2.04 6.01
CA LEU A 112 -10.72 2.21 4.69
C LEU A 112 -9.66 2.57 3.64
N ARG A 113 -8.64 3.37 3.98
CA ARG A 113 -7.52 3.64 3.07
C ARG A 113 -6.75 2.39 2.69
N LEU A 114 -6.46 1.49 3.64
CA LEU A 114 -5.80 0.22 3.32
C LEU A 114 -6.63 -0.63 2.33
N ARG A 115 -7.96 -0.59 2.42
CA ARG A 115 -8.86 -1.26 1.47
C ARG A 115 -8.80 -0.62 0.09
N ILE A 116 -8.86 0.70 0.02
CA ILE A 116 -8.74 1.43 -1.25
C ILE A 116 -7.36 1.22 -1.88
N PHE A 117 -6.30 1.12 -1.07
CA PHE A 117 -4.97 0.81 -1.58
C PHE A 117 -4.91 -0.57 -2.25
N GLN A 118 -5.59 -1.56 -1.67
CA GLN A 118 -5.72 -2.88 -2.29
C GLN A 118 -6.45 -2.78 -3.63
N GLU A 119 -7.58 -2.08 -3.66
CA GLU A 119 -8.38 -1.86 -4.87
C GLU A 119 -7.54 -1.19 -5.98
N ILE A 120 -6.79 -0.13 -5.66
CA ILE A 120 -5.92 0.55 -6.62
C ILE A 120 -4.91 -0.43 -7.24
N LEU A 121 -4.32 -1.32 -6.43
CA LEU A 121 -3.37 -2.29 -6.96
C LEU A 121 -4.04 -3.35 -7.84
N GLU A 122 -5.24 -3.81 -7.47
CA GLU A 122 -6.04 -4.74 -8.28
C GLU A 122 -6.37 -4.14 -9.66
N TRP A 123 -6.82 -2.88 -9.71
CA TRP A 123 -7.20 -2.20 -10.95
C TRP A 123 -6.02 -1.67 -11.76
N SER A 124 -4.84 -1.48 -11.15
CA SER A 124 -3.62 -1.10 -11.88
C SER A 124 -3.06 -2.20 -12.80
N GLY A 125 -3.72 -3.35 -12.89
CA GLY A 125 -3.31 -4.49 -13.71
C GLY A 125 -2.13 -5.29 -13.12
N ARG A 126 -1.74 -5.01 -11.88
CA ARG A 126 -0.68 -5.74 -11.15
C ARG A 126 -1.17 -7.10 -10.66
N TYR A 127 -2.47 -7.22 -10.35
CA TYR A 127 -3.08 -8.42 -9.77
C TYR A 127 -4.26 -8.91 -10.60
N ALA A 128 -4.60 -10.19 -10.43
CA ALA A 128 -5.81 -10.74 -11.02
C ALA A 128 -7.04 -10.03 -10.44
N THR A 129 -7.96 -9.62 -11.32
CA THR A 129 -9.22 -8.98 -10.96
C THR A 129 -10.00 -9.83 -9.93
N PRO A 130 -10.70 -9.23 -8.96
CA PRO A 130 -11.53 -9.96 -8.00
C PRO A 130 -12.48 -10.95 -8.68
N LYS A 131 -12.66 -12.12 -8.06
CA LYS A 131 -13.43 -13.22 -8.66
C LYS A 131 -14.95 -12.96 -8.71
N THR A 132 -15.49 -12.10 -7.83
CA THR A 132 -16.91 -11.71 -7.83
C THR A 132 -17.09 -10.28 -7.31
N GLU A 133 -17.93 -9.50 -7.98
CA GLU A 133 -18.28 -8.12 -7.63
C GLU A 133 -18.96 -8.03 -6.25
N GLU A 134 -19.84 -8.99 -5.92
CA GLU A 134 -20.57 -9.04 -4.65
C GLU A 134 -19.66 -9.12 -3.42
N LYS A 135 -18.57 -9.90 -3.51
CA LYS A 135 -17.61 -10.01 -2.41
C LYS A 135 -16.87 -8.68 -2.21
N PHE A 136 -16.50 -8.03 -3.30
CA PHE A 136 -15.83 -6.74 -3.27
C PHE A 136 -16.71 -5.67 -2.63
N LEU A 137 -17.98 -5.57 -3.05
CA LEU A 137 -18.93 -4.60 -2.49
C LEU A 137 -19.19 -4.83 -1.00
N LYS A 138 -19.31 -6.10 -0.59
CA LYS A 138 -19.51 -6.45 0.83
C LYS A 138 -18.32 -6.04 1.70
N ASP A 139 -17.10 -6.37 1.29
CA ASP A 139 -15.88 -6.03 2.04
C ASP A 139 -15.70 -4.50 2.16
N LEU A 140 -16.11 -3.76 1.12
CA LEU A 140 -16.08 -2.30 1.11
C LEU A 140 -17.12 -1.70 2.07
N GLU A 141 -18.34 -2.23 2.08
CA GLU A 141 -19.41 -1.70 2.95
C GLU A 141 -19.13 -1.97 4.45
N GLU A 142 -18.51 -3.11 4.78
CA GLU A 142 -18.09 -3.43 6.16
C GLU A 142 -17.00 -2.49 6.70
N THR A 143 -16.23 -1.84 5.82
CA THR A 143 -15.10 -0.98 6.19
C THR A 143 -15.41 0.52 6.11
N ARG A 144 -16.55 0.90 5.53
CA ARG A 144 -16.96 2.29 5.43
C ARG A 144 -17.40 2.85 6.79
N PRO A 145 -17.10 4.14 7.07
CA PRO A 145 -17.75 4.84 8.18
C PRO A 145 -19.27 4.95 7.92
N PRO A 146 -20.07 5.23 8.95
CA PRO A 146 -21.50 5.50 8.78
C PRO A 146 -21.73 6.59 7.72
N PRO A 147 -22.81 6.49 6.92
CA PRO A 147 -23.14 7.53 5.97
C PRO A 147 -23.49 8.84 6.69
N VAL A 148 -23.14 9.97 6.05
CA VAL A 148 -23.46 11.33 6.52
C VAL A 148 -24.95 11.59 6.49
N ASN A 149 -25.66 10.93 5.57
CA ASN A 149 -27.11 10.94 5.48
C ASN A 149 -27.64 9.51 5.65
N PRO A 150 -27.81 9.02 6.88
CA PRO A 150 -28.29 7.67 7.13
C PRO A 150 -29.76 7.46 6.73
N ASP A 151 -30.56 8.53 6.74
CA ASP A 151 -32.01 8.48 6.51
C ASP A 151 -32.41 8.80 5.06
N GLY A 152 -31.44 9.07 4.18
CA GLY A 152 -31.68 9.35 2.76
C GLY A 152 -31.82 8.09 1.91
N ASP A 153 -32.57 8.19 0.80
CA ASP A 153 -32.72 7.13 -0.21
C ASP A 153 -31.37 6.67 -0.80
N HIS A 154 -30.34 7.51 -0.69
CA HIS A 154 -28.98 7.20 -1.07
C HIS A 154 -28.01 7.48 0.08
N LYS A 155 -27.28 6.44 0.51
CA LYS A 155 -26.21 6.54 1.50
C LYS A 155 -25.07 7.40 0.94
N MET A 156 -24.94 8.62 1.44
CA MET A 156 -23.80 9.49 1.14
C MET A 156 -22.70 9.26 2.16
N TYR A 157 -21.47 9.02 1.69
CA TYR A 157 -20.30 8.84 2.54
C TYR A 157 -19.38 10.06 2.39
N GLU A 158 -18.67 10.41 3.46
CA GLU A 158 -17.62 11.43 3.34
C GLU A 158 -16.52 10.95 2.37
N PRO A 159 -16.07 11.82 1.44
CA PRO A 159 -14.92 11.52 0.60
C PRO A 159 -13.69 11.26 1.48
N ILE A 160 -12.97 10.17 1.19
CA ILE A 160 -11.72 9.87 1.88
C ILE A 160 -10.53 10.37 1.07
N SER A 161 -9.73 11.25 1.68
CA SER A 161 -8.51 11.73 1.05
C SER A 161 -7.44 10.65 0.99
N LEU A 162 -6.86 10.47 -0.19
CA LEU A 162 -5.68 9.63 -0.46
C LEU A 162 -4.43 10.49 -0.68
N GLY A 163 -4.42 11.72 -0.18
CA GLY A 163 -3.28 12.64 -0.28
C GLY A 163 -2.02 12.13 0.43
N TRP A 164 -0.89 12.76 0.12
CA TRP A 164 0.43 12.37 0.59
C TRP A 164 0.51 12.23 2.11
N GLU A 165 -0.10 13.15 2.87
CA GLU A 165 -0.03 13.18 4.33
C GLU A 165 -0.72 11.96 4.96
N HIS A 166 -1.81 11.49 4.36
CA HIS A 166 -2.54 10.32 4.82
C HIS A 166 -1.79 9.03 4.50
N TYR A 167 -1.24 8.95 3.29
CA TYR A 167 -0.38 7.87 2.87
C TYR A 167 0.88 7.78 3.77
N ASP A 168 1.61 8.88 3.92
CA ASP A 168 2.89 8.92 4.62
C ASP A 168 2.71 8.61 6.11
N ARG A 169 1.59 9.03 6.72
CA ARG A 169 1.24 8.61 8.09
C ARG A 169 1.14 7.09 8.22
N ILE A 170 0.41 6.42 7.35
CA ILE A 170 0.24 4.96 7.35
C ILE A 170 1.60 4.27 7.12
N TYR A 171 2.36 4.74 6.14
CA TYR A 171 3.70 4.22 5.85
C TYR A 171 4.64 4.38 7.04
N CYS A 172 4.67 5.56 7.67
CA CYS A 172 5.54 5.85 8.80
C CYS A 172 5.23 4.98 10.03
N ILE A 173 3.97 4.60 10.25
CA ILE A 173 3.62 3.63 11.30
C ILE A 173 4.31 2.28 11.03
N ALA A 174 4.19 1.77 9.79
CA ALA A 174 4.83 0.51 9.40
C ALA A 174 6.37 0.61 9.46
N GLN A 175 6.95 1.69 8.94
CA GLN A 175 8.40 1.91 8.94
C GLN A 175 8.96 1.99 10.37
N ARG A 176 8.28 2.70 11.27
CA ARG A 176 8.68 2.77 12.68
C ARG A 176 8.72 1.38 13.30
N HIS A 177 7.69 0.58 13.07
CA HIS A 177 7.62 -0.79 13.59
C HIS A 177 8.74 -1.68 13.02
N PHE A 178 9.03 -1.56 11.72
CA PHE A 178 10.16 -2.27 11.11
C PHE A 178 11.49 -1.90 11.78
N ASN A 179 11.74 -0.62 12.01
CA ASN A 179 12.97 -0.14 12.66
C ASN A 179 13.07 -0.63 14.11
N GLU A 180 11.97 -0.59 14.87
CA GLU A 180 11.92 -1.13 16.24
C GLU A 180 12.29 -2.62 16.28
N MET A 181 11.78 -3.42 15.34
CA MET A 181 12.13 -4.84 15.23
C MET A 181 13.59 -5.08 14.84
N GLN A 182 14.17 -4.24 13.98
CA GLN A 182 15.59 -4.34 13.62
C GLN A 182 16.48 -4.10 14.84
N LEU A 183 16.17 -3.09 15.64
CA LEU A 183 16.89 -2.79 16.88
C LEU A 183 16.80 -3.96 17.87
N GLN A 184 15.63 -4.58 18.03
CA GLN A 184 15.46 -5.76 18.90
C GLN A 184 16.33 -6.95 18.47
N LYS A 185 16.59 -7.10 17.16
CA LYS A 185 17.43 -8.16 16.62
C LYS A 185 18.94 -7.87 16.75
N GLY A 186 19.32 -6.63 17.08
CA GLY A 186 20.73 -6.22 17.11
C GLY A 186 21.31 -5.96 15.72
N TYR A 187 20.46 -5.62 14.74
CA TYR A 187 20.96 -4.84 13.61
C TYR A 187 21.19 -3.42 14.15
N PHE A 188 22.45 -2.97 14.10
CA PHE A 188 23.00 -1.73 14.67
C PHE A 188 23.48 -1.82 16.12
#